data_AF-A0A537JE68-F1
#
_entry.id   AF-A0A537JE68-F1
#
_cell.length_a   1.000
_cell.length_b   1.000
_cell.length_c   1.000
_cell.angle_alpha   90.00
_cell.angle_beta   90.00
_cell.angle_gamma   90.00
#
_symmetry.space_group_name_H-M   'P 1'
#
loop_
_entity.id
_entity.type
_entity.pdbx_description
1 polymer ?
#
loop_
_entity_poly.entity_id
_entity_poly.type
_entity_poly.pdbx_seq_one_letter_code
_entity_poly.pdbx_strand_id
1 'polypeptide(L)'
;MCSSRSGGGQEMAGYHVAVVGATGAVGQTVLRVLEERAFPVASLRVTATARSAGRTVAFRGQPYAIAETTLEALRGVHIAFFGGGDGASERFGRAAAASGTVVIDKSSTFRMAADVPLVIPEINRRALRGHRGIIANPNCSTITILMALAPLHTVVPIRRVVVCTYQSVSGAGRDQMDALLDQSRRLLERPDLLRTHPTPEDVERATGTPMPIAFNLLPQWKWLPGGVTEEEDKIIHETRKIMEADIPISVTTVRVP
;
A
#
# COMPACT_ATOMS: atom_id res chain seq x y z
N MET A 1 -31.48 34.47 39.80
CA MET A 1 -31.49 35.11 38.47
C MET A 1 -30.24 34.63 37.71
N CYS A 2 -30.44 34.08 36.52
CA CYS A 2 -29.57 33.94 35.34
C CYS A 2 -28.03 33.87 35.55
N SER A 3 -27.26 33.00 34.90
CA SER A 3 -27.44 32.39 33.58
C SER A 3 -26.42 31.26 33.45
N SER A 4 -26.93 30.11 32.97
CA SER A 4 -26.17 29.05 32.34
C SER A 4 -25.46 29.59 31.10
N ARG A 5 -24.13 29.52 31.06
CA ARG A 5 -23.38 29.53 29.80
C ARG A 5 -23.20 28.09 29.35
N SER A 6 -24.18 27.62 28.58
CA SER A 6 -24.05 26.48 27.69
C SER A 6 -22.98 26.80 26.66
N GLY A 7 -21.74 26.38 26.93
CA GLY A 7 -20.72 26.25 25.90
C GLY A 7 -21.12 25.11 24.99
N GLY A 8 -21.80 25.43 23.89
CA GLY A 8 -22.05 24.49 22.81
C GLY A 8 -20.72 23.96 22.31
N GLY A 9 -20.40 22.71 22.65
CA GLY A 9 -19.37 21.98 21.95
C GLY A 9 -19.78 21.94 20.49
N GLN A 10 -19.00 22.57 19.61
CA GLN A 10 -19.09 22.28 18.20
C GLN A 10 -18.83 20.77 18.04
N GLU A 11 -19.86 20.02 17.65
CA GLU A 11 -19.67 18.69 17.10
C GLU A 11 -18.55 18.78 16.05
N MET A 12 -17.47 18.01 16.24
CA MET A 12 -16.46 17.91 15.19
C MET A 12 -17.14 17.33 13.96
N ALA A 13 -17.38 18.18 12.95
CA ALA A 13 -17.82 17.73 11.64
C ALA A 13 -16.76 16.77 11.08
N GLY A 14 -17.06 15.47 11.09
CA GLY A 14 -16.17 14.44 10.57
C GLY A 14 -15.99 14.53 9.05
N TYR A 15 -15.04 13.76 8.52
CA TYR A 15 -14.75 13.72 7.09
C TYR A 15 -15.66 12.74 6.35
N HIS A 16 -16.03 13.09 5.11
CA HIS A 16 -16.55 12.14 4.13
C HIS A 16 -15.36 11.40 3.53
N VAL A 17 -15.23 10.12 3.84
CA VAL A 17 -14.07 9.30 3.48
C VAL A 17 -14.46 8.25 2.44
N ALA A 18 -13.59 8.05 1.44
CA ALA A 18 -13.68 6.91 0.54
C ALA A 18 -12.49 5.96 0.72
N VAL A 19 -12.74 4.66 0.60
CA VAL A 19 -11.71 3.63 0.47
C VAL A 19 -11.90 2.92 -0.86
N VAL A 20 -11.01 3.19 -1.81
CA VAL A 20 -11.00 2.61 -3.15
C VAL A 20 -10.15 1.33 -3.13
N GLY A 21 -10.71 0.22 -3.60
CA GLY A 21 -10.10 -1.11 -3.46
C GLY A 21 -10.39 -1.75 -2.10
N ALA A 22 -11.57 -1.48 -1.53
CA ALA A 22 -11.94 -1.93 -0.18
C ALA A 22 -11.92 -3.45 0.03
N THR A 23 -12.02 -4.25 -1.04
CA THR A 23 -11.94 -5.72 -0.96
C THR A 23 -10.51 -6.27 -0.84
N GLY A 24 -9.50 -5.46 -1.19
CA GLY A 24 -8.10 -5.88 -1.15
C GLY A 24 -7.50 -5.78 0.25
N ALA A 25 -6.33 -6.42 0.45
CA ALA A 25 -5.62 -6.42 1.73
C ALA A 25 -5.27 -4.99 2.23
N VAL A 26 -4.91 -4.09 1.31
CA VAL A 26 -4.65 -2.68 1.61
C VAL A 26 -5.92 -1.96 2.06
N GLY A 27 -7.01 -2.08 1.31
CA GLY A 27 -8.29 -1.44 1.66
C GLY A 27 -8.84 -1.90 3.00
N GLN A 28 -8.78 -3.21 3.28
CA GLN A 28 -9.14 -3.78 4.59
C GLN A 28 -8.26 -3.23 5.72
N THR A 29 -6.95 -3.07 5.47
CA THR A 29 -6.03 -2.48 6.44
C THR A 29 -6.32 -1.01 6.69
N VAL A 30 -6.65 -0.24 5.66
CA VAL A 30 -7.06 1.17 5.82
C VAL A 30 -8.31 1.27 6.70
N LEU A 31 -9.34 0.46 6.44
CA LEU A 31 -10.56 0.44 7.26
C LEU A 31 -10.24 0.15 8.74
N ARG A 32 -9.45 -0.90 8.99
CA ARG A 32 -9.01 -1.26 10.34
C ARG A 32 -8.24 -0.13 11.04
N VAL A 33 -7.28 0.50 10.36
CA VAL A 33 -6.48 1.60 10.93
C VAL A 33 -7.35 2.83 11.23
N LEU A 34 -8.34 3.14 10.37
CA LEU A 34 -9.29 4.22 10.64
C LEU A 34 -10.13 3.95 11.90
N GLU A 35 -10.46 2.69 12.18
CA GLU A 35 -11.14 2.29 13.43
C GLU A 35 -10.22 2.40 14.64
N GLU A 36 -9.04 1.77 14.58
CA GLU A 36 -8.05 1.75 15.67
C GLU A 36 -7.64 3.16 16.10
N ARG A 37 -7.58 4.10 15.16
CA ARG A 37 -7.24 5.51 15.41
C ARG A 37 -8.44 6.36 15.79
N ALA A 38 -9.65 5.79 15.88
CA ALA A 38 -10.90 6.52 16.05
C ALA A 38 -11.01 7.72 15.09
N PHE A 39 -10.59 7.55 13.83
CA PHE A 39 -10.53 8.64 12.86
C PHE A 39 -11.92 9.28 12.69
N PRO A 40 -12.03 10.61 12.61
CA PRO A 40 -13.32 11.29 12.58
C PRO A 40 -13.99 11.13 11.22
N VAL A 41 -14.59 9.97 10.97
CA VAL A 41 -15.38 9.66 9.76
C VAL A 41 -16.84 10.06 9.99
N ALA A 42 -17.34 11.04 9.25
CA ALA A 42 -18.76 11.39 9.23
C ALA A 42 -19.56 10.50 8.28
N SER A 43 -18.98 10.15 7.12
CA SER A 43 -19.54 9.14 6.22
C SER A 43 -18.44 8.36 5.53
N LEU A 44 -18.71 7.10 5.23
CA LEU A 44 -17.77 6.18 4.59
C LEU A 44 -18.38 5.66 3.27
N ARG A 45 -17.60 5.73 2.19
CA ARG A 45 -17.86 5.05 0.93
C ARG A 45 -16.78 4.02 0.66
N VAL A 46 -17.18 2.79 0.41
CA VAL A 46 -16.25 1.70 0.07
C VAL A 46 -16.50 1.30 -1.37
N THR A 47 -15.46 1.39 -2.20
CA THR A 47 -15.57 1.09 -3.62
C THR A 47 -14.54 0.07 -4.05
N ALA A 48 -14.85 -0.67 -5.11
CA ALA A 48 -13.92 -1.61 -5.74
C ALA A 48 -14.22 -1.71 -7.24
N THR A 49 -13.70 -2.75 -7.89
CA THR A 49 -14.05 -3.12 -9.27
C THR A 49 -15.53 -3.52 -9.39
N ALA A 50 -16.14 -3.41 -10.58
CA ALA A 50 -17.52 -3.84 -10.84
C ALA A 50 -17.84 -5.26 -10.34
N ARG A 51 -16.93 -6.23 -10.53
CA ARG A 51 -17.04 -7.62 -10.04
C ARG A 51 -17.22 -7.76 -8.52
N SER A 52 -16.86 -6.74 -7.76
CA SER A 52 -16.94 -6.71 -6.29
C SER A 52 -18.12 -5.89 -5.79
N ALA A 53 -18.85 -5.20 -6.67
CA ALA A 53 -20.02 -4.44 -6.29
C ALA A 53 -21.10 -5.37 -5.69
N GLY A 54 -21.78 -4.91 -4.65
CA GLY A 54 -22.79 -5.68 -3.91
C GLY A 54 -22.23 -6.57 -2.80
N ARG A 55 -20.92 -6.83 -2.76
CA ARG A 55 -20.28 -7.45 -1.58
C ARG A 55 -20.30 -6.46 -0.40
N THR A 56 -20.08 -6.95 0.80
CA THR A 56 -20.01 -6.12 2.01
C THR A 56 -18.63 -6.16 2.66
N VAL A 57 -18.28 -5.08 3.35
CA VAL A 57 -17.16 -4.99 4.29
C VAL A 57 -17.64 -4.42 5.61
N ALA A 58 -17.02 -4.80 6.72
CA ALA A 58 -17.36 -4.23 8.02
C ALA A 58 -16.56 -2.95 8.27
N PHE A 59 -17.20 -1.95 8.87
CA PHE A 59 -16.53 -0.82 9.49
C PHE A 59 -17.27 -0.44 10.79
N ARG A 60 -16.55 -0.38 11.93
CA ARG A 60 -17.10 -0.14 13.28
C ARG A 60 -18.27 -1.05 13.64
N GLY A 61 -18.14 -2.33 13.30
CA GLY A 61 -19.19 -3.34 13.52
C GLY A 61 -20.42 -3.21 12.61
N GLN A 62 -20.43 -2.25 11.68
CA GLN A 62 -21.53 -2.04 10.73
C GLN A 62 -21.16 -2.53 9.32
N PRO A 63 -22.07 -3.18 8.58
CA PRO A 63 -21.82 -3.60 7.22
C PRO A 63 -21.96 -2.43 6.24
N TYR A 64 -21.02 -2.29 5.31
CA TYR A 64 -21.04 -1.34 4.21
C TYR A 64 -21.06 -2.08 2.88
N ALA A 65 -22.05 -1.78 2.04
CA ALA A 65 -22.12 -2.30 0.67
C ALA A 65 -21.05 -1.66 -0.21
N ILE A 66 -20.32 -2.49 -0.95
CA ILE A 66 -19.29 -2.07 -1.89
C ILE A 66 -19.97 -1.59 -3.17
N ALA A 67 -19.65 -0.36 -3.56
CA ALA A 67 -20.03 0.20 -4.86
C ALA A 67 -18.92 -0.01 -5.90
N GLU A 68 -19.27 0.09 -7.18
CA GLU A 68 -18.27 0.23 -8.22
C GLU A 68 -17.54 1.58 -8.09
N THR A 69 -16.23 1.58 -8.33
CA THR A 69 -15.44 2.81 -8.36
C THR A 69 -15.78 3.60 -9.63
N THR A 70 -16.40 4.77 -9.44
CA THR A 70 -16.70 5.74 -10.48
C THR A 70 -16.45 7.15 -9.95
N LEU A 71 -16.35 8.16 -10.84
CA LEU A 71 -16.22 9.55 -10.40
C LEU A 71 -17.46 10.03 -9.60
N GLU A 72 -18.64 9.54 -9.98
CA GLU A 72 -19.87 9.82 -9.22
C GLU A 72 -19.78 9.27 -7.80
N ALA A 73 -19.29 8.04 -7.63
CA ALA A 73 -19.10 7.42 -6.32
C ALA A 73 -18.11 8.20 -5.43
N LEU A 74 -17.20 8.99 -6.03
CA LEU A 74 -16.22 9.82 -5.34
C LEU A 74 -16.66 11.28 -5.16
N ARG A 75 -17.82 11.70 -5.68
CA ARG A 75 -18.30 13.08 -5.58
C ARG A 75 -18.59 13.49 -4.13
N GLY A 76 -18.06 14.63 -3.69
CA GLY A 76 -18.27 15.16 -2.33
C GLY A 76 -17.49 14.41 -1.24
N VAL A 77 -16.54 13.55 -1.63
CA VAL A 77 -15.58 12.93 -0.70
C VAL A 77 -14.52 13.96 -0.34
N HIS A 78 -14.19 14.07 0.95
CA HIS A 78 -13.11 14.93 1.43
C HIS A 78 -11.75 14.24 1.28
N ILE A 79 -11.66 12.96 1.68
CA ILE A 79 -10.42 12.18 1.67
C ILE A 79 -10.69 10.82 1.03
N ALA A 80 -9.90 10.43 0.04
CA ALA A 80 -9.99 9.12 -0.58
C ALA A 80 -8.67 8.36 -0.44
N PHE A 81 -8.71 7.20 0.21
CA PHE A 81 -7.60 6.27 0.29
C PHE A 81 -7.65 5.29 -0.88
N PHE A 82 -6.65 5.34 -1.74
CA PHE A 82 -6.54 4.47 -2.92
C PHE A 82 -5.65 3.26 -2.61
N GLY A 83 -6.28 2.09 -2.55
CA GLY A 83 -5.63 0.79 -2.37
C GLY A 83 -6.02 -0.24 -3.45
N GLY A 84 -6.61 0.22 -4.56
CA GLY A 84 -7.09 -0.60 -5.68
C GLY A 84 -6.05 -0.96 -6.75
N GLY A 85 -4.77 -0.64 -6.51
CA GLY A 85 -3.68 -0.79 -7.48
C GLY A 85 -3.59 0.34 -8.51
N ASP A 86 -2.55 0.29 -9.34
CA ASP A 86 -2.15 1.36 -10.26
C ASP A 86 -3.28 1.76 -11.23
N GLY A 87 -4.03 0.79 -11.78
CA GLY A 87 -5.11 1.08 -12.72
C GLY A 87 -6.28 1.89 -12.12
N ALA A 88 -6.57 1.74 -10.83
CA ALA A 88 -7.59 2.58 -10.17
C ALA A 88 -7.08 4.03 -10.00
N SER A 89 -5.82 4.18 -9.60
CA SER A 89 -5.18 5.48 -9.40
C SER A 89 -5.00 6.23 -10.70
N GLU A 90 -4.59 5.55 -11.78
CA GLU A 90 -4.49 6.11 -13.14
C GLU A 90 -5.86 6.63 -13.64
N ARG A 91 -6.90 5.81 -13.50
CA ARG A 91 -8.22 6.14 -14.04
C ARG A 91 -8.96 7.22 -13.25
N PHE A 92 -8.85 7.22 -11.92
CA PHE A 92 -9.70 8.05 -11.05
C PHE A 92 -8.94 9.06 -10.19
N GLY A 93 -7.64 8.88 -9.94
CA GLY A 93 -6.89 9.68 -8.97
C GLY A 93 -6.87 11.17 -9.28
N ARG A 94 -6.41 11.56 -10.48
CA ARG A 94 -6.37 12.98 -10.88
C ARG A 94 -7.76 13.60 -11.03
N ALA A 95 -8.73 12.85 -11.53
CA ALA A 95 -10.10 13.33 -11.68
C ALA A 95 -10.79 13.55 -10.32
N ALA A 96 -10.61 12.66 -9.35
CA ALA A 96 -11.11 12.84 -7.98
C ALA A 96 -10.44 14.04 -7.28
N ALA A 97 -9.14 14.22 -7.48
CA ALA A 97 -8.42 15.39 -6.98
C ALA A 97 -8.93 16.70 -7.60
N ALA A 98 -9.20 16.71 -8.90
CA ALA A 98 -9.77 17.87 -9.59
C ALA A 98 -11.17 18.25 -9.09
N SER A 99 -11.94 17.29 -8.55
CA SER A 99 -13.24 17.54 -7.91
C SER A 99 -13.13 17.93 -6.43
N GLY A 100 -11.94 18.26 -5.92
CA GLY A 100 -11.72 18.74 -4.55
C GLY A 100 -11.41 17.66 -3.51
N THR A 101 -11.30 16.38 -3.92
CA THR A 101 -10.93 15.29 -3.00
C THR A 101 -9.43 15.33 -2.71
N VAL A 102 -9.02 15.10 -1.46
CA VAL A 102 -7.63 14.77 -1.15
C VAL A 102 -7.42 13.27 -1.34
N VAL A 103 -6.69 12.90 -2.38
CA VAL A 103 -6.35 11.51 -2.71
C VAL A 103 -5.06 11.12 -2.01
N ILE A 104 -5.12 10.07 -1.20
CA ILE A 104 -3.95 9.42 -0.58
C ILE A 104 -3.74 8.10 -1.31
N ASP A 105 -2.71 8.04 -2.15
CA ASP A 105 -2.52 6.96 -3.11
C ASP A 105 -1.39 6.00 -2.71
N LYS A 106 -1.73 4.72 -2.51
CA LYS A 106 -0.74 3.66 -2.21
C LYS A 106 -0.07 3.08 -3.45
N SER A 107 -0.63 3.32 -4.63
CA SER A 107 -0.13 2.81 -5.90
C SER A 107 1.25 3.39 -6.25
N SER A 108 1.86 2.89 -7.33
CA SER A 108 3.11 3.46 -7.84
C SER A 108 2.90 4.66 -8.78
N THR A 109 1.68 4.83 -9.30
CA THR A 109 1.30 5.74 -10.40
C THR A 109 1.82 7.16 -10.25
N PHE A 110 1.70 7.76 -9.06
CA PHE A 110 2.03 9.18 -8.86
C PHE A 110 3.34 9.42 -8.09
N ARG A 111 4.04 8.36 -7.65
CA ARG A 111 5.17 8.50 -6.72
C ARG A 111 6.30 9.38 -7.26
N MET A 112 6.58 9.29 -8.56
CA MET A 112 7.65 10.07 -9.21
C MET A 112 7.15 11.30 -9.95
N ALA A 113 5.84 11.59 -9.95
CA ALA A 113 5.32 12.82 -10.52
C ALA A 113 5.86 14.05 -9.77
N ALA A 114 6.30 15.07 -10.50
CA ALA A 114 6.94 16.25 -9.92
C ALA A 114 5.97 17.11 -9.08
N ASP A 115 4.68 17.07 -9.41
CA ASP A 115 3.61 17.81 -8.75
C ASP A 115 2.96 17.06 -7.57
N VAL A 116 3.39 15.82 -7.30
CA VAL A 116 2.84 14.98 -6.24
C VAL A 116 3.90 14.71 -5.16
N PRO A 117 3.65 15.10 -3.90
CA PRO A 117 4.54 14.79 -2.80
C PRO A 117 4.50 13.29 -2.49
N LEU A 118 5.68 12.72 -2.26
CA LEU A 118 5.89 11.34 -1.82
C LEU A 118 6.30 11.38 -0.34
N VAL A 119 5.45 10.90 0.55
CA VAL A 119 5.53 11.31 1.97
C VAL A 119 5.68 10.14 2.92
N ILE A 120 6.64 10.28 3.83
CA ILE A 120 6.72 9.58 5.12
C ILE A 120 6.64 10.67 6.20
N PRO A 121 5.53 10.78 6.96
CA PRO A 121 5.29 11.92 7.86
C PRO A 121 6.40 12.18 8.89
N GLU A 122 7.08 11.14 9.34
CA GLU A 122 8.19 11.21 10.29
C GLU A 122 9.45 11.82 9.67
N ILE A 123 9.59 11.78 8.35
CA ILE A 123 10.80 12.17 7.62
C ILE A 123 10.60 13.51 6.91
N ASN A 124 9.57 13.62 6.08
CA ASN A 124 9.39 14.75 5.16
C ASN A 124 7.97 15.35 5.16
N ARG A 125 7.27 15.37 6.32
CA ARG A 125 5.91 15.96 6.47
C ARG A 125 5.73 17.33 5.83
N ARG A 126 6.80 18.15 5.76
CA ARG A 126 6.76 19.48 5.14
C ARG A 126 6.27 19.44 3.70
N ALA A 127 6.55 18.35 2.97
CA ALA A 127 6.15 18.15 1.58
C ALA A 127 4.62 18.13 1.41
N LEU A 128 3.85 17.81 2.46
CA LEU A 128 2.39 17.85 2.42
C LEU A 128 1.88 19.26 2.08
N ARG A 129 2.55 20.33 2.50
CA ARG A 129 2.09 21.71 2.22
C ARG A 129 1.99 22.05 0.73
N GLY A 130 2.71 21.32 -0.12
CA GLY A 130 2.73 21.50 -1.57
C GLY A 130 1.76 20.61 -2.33
N HIS A 131 0.92 19.79 -1.66
CA HIS A 131 0.06 18.84 -2.35
C HIS A 131 -0.98 19.57 -3.23
N ARG A 132 -1.23 19.06 -4.44
CA ARG A 132 -2.25 19.56 -5.37
C ARG A 132 -3.43 18.59 -5.47
N GLY A 133 -3.95 18.22 -4.31
CA GLY A 133 -5.03 17.23 -4.16
C GLY A 133 -4.61 15.76 -4.19
N ILE A 134 -3.36 15.42 -4.53
CA ILE A 134 -2.84 14.04 -4.46
C ILE A 134 -1.61 14.00 -3.55
N ILE A 135 -1.52 12.96 -2.72
CA ILE A 135 -0.37 12.60 -1.90
C ILE A 135 -0.06 11.14 -2.17
N ALA A 136 1.18 10.85 -2.57
CA ALA A 136 1.63 9.49 -2.82
C ALA A 136 2.23 8.88 -1.54
N ASN A 137 1.83 7.64 -1.24
CA ASN A 137 2.44 6.79 -0.25
C ASN A 137 3.54 5.95 -0.92
N PRO A 138 4.74 5.84 -0.33
CA PRO A 138 5.84 5.07 -0.92
C PRO A 138 5.60 3.56 -1.00
N ASN A 139 6.55 2.86 -1.60
CA ASN A 139 6.69 1.41 -1.49
C ASN A 139 6.91 1.03 -0.01
N CYS A 140 6.37 -0.11 0.41
CA CYS A 140 6.46 -0.57 1.80
C CYS A 140 7.92 -0.76 2.25
N SER A 141 8.78 -1.33 1.41
CA SER A 141 10.20 -1.52 1.70
C SER A 141 10.95 -0.19 1.77
N THR A 142 10.62 0.78 0.92
CA THR A 142 11.17 2.14 1.05
C THR A 142 10.83 2.72 2.43
N ILE A 143 9.57 2.60 2.88
CA ILE A 143 9.17 3.14 4.19
C ILE A 143 9.99 2.54 5.32
N THR A 144 10.12 1.21 5.36
CA THR A 144 10.85 0.53 6.44
C THR A 144 12.34 0.86 6.42
N ILE A 145 12.96 0.90 5.24
CA ILE A 145 14.37 1.28 5.07
C ILE A 145 14.59 2.72 5.56
N LEU A 146 13.78 3.67 5.09
CA LEU A 146 14.00 5.08 5.41
C LEU A 146 13.65 5.44 6.85
N MET A 147 12.69 4.76 7.48
CA MET A 147 12.43 4.95 8.91
C MET A 147 13.66 4.62 9.76
N ALA A 148 14.54 3.71 9.31
CA ALA A 148 15.81 3.43 9.96
C ALA A 148 16.92 4.41 9.52
N LEU A 149 17.02 4.73 8.22
CA LEU A 149 18.13 5.51 7.68
C LEU A 149 18.01 7.02 7.88
N ALA A 150 16.80 7.57 7.82
CA ALA A 150 16.58 9.02 7.94
C ALA A 150 17.16 9.62 9.23
N PRO A 151 16.89 9.08 10.44
CA PRO A 151 17.48 9.62 11.67
C PRO A 151 19.00 9.46 11.73
N LEU A 152 19.59 8.48 11.05
CA LEU A 152 21.05 8.36 10.97
C LEU A 152 21.65 9.44 10.06
N HIS A 153 21.01 9.69 8.91
CA HIS A 153 21.45 10.67 7.94
C HIS A 153 21.43 12.10 8.48
N THR A 154 20.52 12.43 9.41
CA THR A 154 20.47 13.77 10.04
C THR A 154 21.65 14.01 10.99
N VAL A 155 22.24 12.96 11.56
CA VAL A 155 23.40 13.05 12.47
C VAL A 155 24.71 12.96 11.69
N VAL A 156 24.80 12.00 10.76
CA VAL A 156 25.98 11.81 9.90
C VAL A 156 25.51 11.49 8.47
N PRO A 157 25.91 12.29 7.45
CA PRO A 157 25.56 12.02 6.07
C PRO A 157 25.98 10.62 5.62
N ILE A 158 25.00 9.82 5.21
CA ILE A 158 25.19 8.46 4.70
C ILE A 158 25.97 8.52 3.38
N ARG A 159 27.06 7.76 3.29
CA ARG A 159 27.89 7.66 2.07
C ARG A 159 27.41 6.59 1.10
N ARG A 160 26.88 5.47 1.60
CA ARG A 160 26.42 4.34 0.79
C ARG A 160 25.50 3.44 1.60
N VAL A 161 24.53 2.84 0.93
CA VAL A 161 23.63 1.82 1.48
C VAL A 161 23.66 0.57 0.60
N VAL A 162 23.71 -0.61 1.22
CA VAL A 162 23.43 -1.88 0.57
C VAL A 162 22.32 -2.57 1.34
N VAL A 163 21.24 -2.95 0.67
CA VAL A 163 20.08 -3.58 1.29
C VAL A 163 19.74 -4.88 0.58
N CYS A 164 19.53 -5.94 1.34
CA CYS A 164 18.82 -7.13 0.89
C CYS A 164 17.49 -7.20 1.64
N THR A 165 16.37 -7.25 0.92
CA THR A 165 15.05 -7.35 1.54
C THR A 165 14.54 -8.78 1.52
N TYR A 166 13.85 -9.16 2.60
CA TYR A 166 13.15 -10.43 2.75
C TYR A 166 11.67 -10.11 2.90
N GLN A 167 10.99 -9.97 1.77
CA GLN A 167 9.65 -9.44 1.73
C GLN A 167 8.59 -10.55 1.90
N SER A 168 7.57 -10.29 2.72
CA SER A 168 6.43 -11.19 2.88
C SER A 168 5.59 -11.30 1.60
N VAL A 169 4.98 -12.47 1.36
CA VAL A 169 3.97 -12.70 0.30
C VAL A 169 2.77 -11.77 0.34
N SER A 170 2.43 -11.23 1.53
CA SER A 170 1.31 -10.30 1.70
C SER A 170 1.42 -9.04 0.84
N GLY A 171 2.63 -8.61 0.51
CA GLY A 171 2.87 -7.47 -0.40
C GLY A 171 2.39 -7.71 -1.83
N ALA A 172 2.27 -8.97 -2.25
CA ALA A 172 1.73 -9.38 -3.54
C ALA A 172 0.21 -9.64 -3.53
N GLY A 173 -0.45 -9.43 -2.39
CA GLY A 173 -1.90 -9.52 -2.24
C GLY A 173 -2.39 -10.86 -1.69
N ARG A 174 -3.73 -10.97 -1.59
CA ARG A 174 -4.41 -12.09 -0.93
C ARG A 174 -4.18 -13.42 -1.65
N ASP A 175 -4.29 -13.43 -2.97
CA ASP A 175 -4.16 -14.65 -3.77
C ASP A 175 -2.79 -15.31 -3.58
N GLN A 176 -1.72 -14.51 -3.38
CA GLN A 176 -0.37 -15.02 -3.11
C GLN A 176 -0.21 -15.54 -1.68
N MET A 177 -0.91 -14.96 -0.70
CA MET A 177 -0.97 -15.53 0.65
C MET A 177 -1.70 -16.88 0.65
N ASP A 178 -2.81 -16.97 -0.08
CA ASP A 178 -3.59 -18.20 -0.21
C ASP A 178 -2.78 -19.27 -0.96
N ALA A 179 -2.03 -18.88 -2.00
CA ALA A 179 -1.12 -19.76 -2.73
C ALA A 179 0.00 -20.31 -1.84
N LEU A 180 0.65 -19.46 -1.03
CA LEU A 180 1.68 -19.93 -0.09
C LEU A 180 1.12 -20.99 0.89
N LEU A 181 -0.07 -20.74 1.43
CA LEU A 181 -0.72 -21.66 2.37
C LEU A 181 -1.06 -23.00 1.71
N ASP A 182 -1.62 -22.97 0.50
CA ASP A 182 -1.95 -24.18 -0.26
C ASP A 182 -0.70 -24.97 -0.66
N GLN A 183 0.32 -24.30 -1.20
CA GLN A 183 1.61 -24.90 -1.54
C GLN A 183 2.26 -25.57 -0.31
N SER A 184 2.28 -24.86 0.82
CA SER A 184 2.86 -25.39 2.06
C SER A 184 2.16 -26.65 2.53
N ARG A 185 0.82 -26.69 2.53
CA ARG A 185 0.05 -27.88 2.91
C ARG A 185 0.36 -29.07 2.00
N ARG A 186 0.30 -28.88 0.68
CA ARG A 186 0.51 -29.94 -0.31
C ARG A 186 1.94 -30.50 -0.28
N LEU A 187 2.94 -29.64 -0.01
CA LEU A 187 4.33 -30.08 0.10
C LEU A 187 4.61 -30.84 1.38
N LEU A 188 3.98 -30.46 2.50
CA LEU A 188 4.10 -31.18 3.77
C LEU A 188 3.49 -32.59 3.71
N GLU A 189 2.52 -32.82 2.83
CA GLU A 189 1.98 -34.15 2.51
C GLU A 189 2.95 -35.00 1.64
N ARG A 190 4.06 -34.41 1.16
CA ARG A 190 5.08 -35.05 0.31
C ARG A 190 6.49 -34.88 0.90
N PRO A 191 6.77 -35.42 2.10
CA PRO A 191 8.06 -35.23 2.77
C PRO A 191 9.25 -35.75 1.96
N ASP A 192 9.05 -36.79 1.13
CA ASP A 192 10.13 -37.32 0.29
C ASP A 192 10.53 -36.36 -0.82
N LEU A 193 9.58 -35.60 -1.39
CA LEU A 193 9.88 -34.55 -2.38
C LEU A 193 10.68 -33.41 -1.74
N LEU A 194 10.34 -33.00 -0.52
CA LEU A 194 11.08 -31.94 0.18
C LEU A 194 12.54 -32.33 0.49
N ARG A 195 12.80 -33.62 0.67
CA ARG A 195 14.16 -34.15 0.94
C ARG A 195 15.04 -34.21 -0.31
N THR A 196 14.48 -34.12 -1.51
CA THR A 196 15.24 -34.20 -2.77
C THR A 196 15.67 -32.85 -3.33
N HIS A 197 15.47 -31.73 -2.60
CA HIS A 197 15.70 -30.37 -3.09
C HIS A 197 15.00 -30.12 -4.44
N PRO A 198 13.65 -30.12 -4.45
CA PRO A 198 12.87 -30.12 -5.69
C PRO A 198 13.12 -28.83 -6.48
N THR A 199 13.13 -28.91 -7.81
CA THR A 199 13.17 -27.71 -8.65
C THR A 199 11.84 -26.95 -8.55
N PRO A 200 11.79 -25.67 -8.98
CA PRO A 200 10.53 -24.95 -9.08
C PRO A 200 9.46 -25.73 -9.88
N GLU A 201 9.82 -26.36 -11.00
CA GLU A 201 8.89 -27.14 -11.82
C GLU A 201 8.36 -28.39 -11.09
N ASP A 202 9.18 -29.03 -10.26
CA ASP A 202 8.75 -30.15 -9.43
C ASP A 202 7.70 -29.72 -8.42
N VAL A 203 7.89 -28.55 -7.78
CA VAL A 203 6.94 -27.97 -6.84
C VAL A 203 5.65 -27.58 -7.55
N GLU A 204 5.72 -26.85 -8.66
CA GLU A 204 4.53 -26.44 -9.43
C GLU A 204 3.70 -27.66 -9.87
N ARG A 205 4.35 -28.74 -10.31
CA ARG A 205 3.67 -30.00 -10.67
C ARG A 205 3.04 -30.68 -9.45
N ALA A 206 3.68 -30.61 -8.29
CA ALA A 206 3.18 -31.22 -7.06
C ALA A 206 2.02 -30.44 -6.43
N THR A 207 2.02 -29.10 -6.55
CA THR A 207 1.04 -28.21 -5.94
C THR A 207 -0.08 -27.80 -6.89
N GLY A 208 0.18 -27.78 -8.20
CA GLY A 208 -0.73 -27.27 -9.21
C GLY A 208 -0.82 -25.74 -9.24
N THR A 209 0.09 -25.03 -8.58
CA THR A 209 0.12 -23.56 -8.52
C THR A 209 1.45 -23.03 -9.06
N PRO A 210 1.44 -22.00 -9.93
CA PRO A 210 2.66 -21.39 -10.45
C PRO A 210 3.37 -20.56 -9.37
N MET A 211 4.63 -20.22 -9.60
CA MET A 211 5.48 -19.44 -8.68
C MET A 211 5.60 -20.10 -7.30
N PRO A 212 6.42 -21.16 -7.18
CA PRO A 212 6.56 -21.91 -5.95
C PRO A 212 7.32 -21.09 -4.92
N ILE A 213 6.58 -20.51 -3.98
CA ILE A 213 7.12 -19.68 -2.91
C ILE A 213 7.30 -20.48 -1.62
N ALA A 214 6.45 -21.48 -1.35
CA ALA A 214 6.59 -22.32 -0.15
C ALA A 214 7.98 -22.98 -0.08
N PHE A 215 8.67 -22.79 1.06
CA PHE A 215 10.04 -23.26 1.28
C PHE A 215 11.09 -22.75 0.27
N ASN A 216 10.82 -21.62 -0.39
CA ASN A 216 11.68 -21.06 -1.43
C ASN A 216 11.92 -19.55 -1.25
N LEU A 217 12.86 -18.97 -2.01
CA LEU A 217 13.15 -17.53 -2.05
C LEU A 217 13.14 -17.07 -3.51
N LEU A 218 12.34 -16.04 -3.83
CA LEU A 218 12.10 -15.65 -5.22
C LEU A 218 12.39 -14.16 -5.52
N PRO A 219 13.25 -13.83 -6.50
CA PRO A 219 13.30 -12.50 -7.10
C PRO A 219 12.15 -12.35 -8.10
N GLN A 220 10.91 -12.25 -7.60
CA GLN A 220 9.68 -12.41 -8.39
C GLN A 220 9.22 -11.16 -9.15
N TRP A 221 9.99 -10.08 -9.15
CA TRP A 221 9.58 -8.81 -9.73
C TRP A 221 9.92 -8.73 -11.21
N LYS A 222 9.20 -7.87 -11.93
CA LYS A 222 9.52 -7.60 -13.34
C LYS A 222 10.92 -7.01 -13.47
N TRP A 223 11.72 -7.60 -14.35
CA TRP A 223 13.01 -7.04 -14.75
C TRP A 223 12.83 -5.84 -15.68
N LEU A 224 13.58 -4.79 -15.40
CA LEU A 224 13.67 -3.58 -16.22
C LEU A 224 14.97 -3.61 -17.05
N PRO A 225 15.05 -2.80 -18.12
CA PRO A 225 16.31 -2.58 -18.81
C PRO A 225 17.42 -2.15 -17.83
N GLY A 226 18.63 -2.68 -17.99
CA GLY A 226 19.75 -2.39 -17.10
C GLY A 226 19.95 -3.39 -15.95
N GLY A 227 19.16 -4.47 -15.89
CA GLY A 227 19.40 -5.58 -14.96
C GLY A 227 18.97 -5.31 -13.52
N VAL A 228 18.00 -4.41 -13.33
CA VAL A 228 17.34 -4.15 -12.04
C VAL A 228 15.89 -4.57 -12.11
N THR A 229 15.30 -4.95 -10.98
CA THR A 229 13.87 -5.20 -10.89
C THR A 229 13.09 -3.91 -10.64
N GLU A 230 11.79 -3.91 -10.96
CA GLU A 230 10.91 -2.77 -10.66
C GLU A 230 10.83 -2.40 -9.17
N GLU A 231 11.09 -3.34 -8.27
CA GLU A 231 11.03 -3.09 -6.83
C GLU A 231 12.31 -2.43 -6.33
N GLU A 232 13.46 -2.90 -6.83
CA GLU A 232 14.76 -2.26 -6.59
C GLU A 232 14.76 -0.83 -7.12
N ASP A 233 14.25 -0.63 -8.34
CA ASP A 233 14.12 0.69 -8.96
C ASP A 233 13.24 1.65 -8.13
N LYS A 234 12.08 1.16 -7.64
CA LYS A 234 11.20 1.93 -6.73
C LYS A 234 11.97 2.35 -5.48
N ILE A 235 12.65 1.43 -4.80
CA ILE A 235 13.36 1.75 -3.54
C ILE A 235 14.46 2.78 -3.79
N ILE A 236 15.22 2.65 -4.87
CA ILE A 236 16.30 3.57 -5.23
C ILE A 236 15.75 4.99 -5.47
N HIS A 237 14.75 5.14 -6.33
CA HIS A 237 14.22 6.44 -6.73
C HIS A 237 13.39 7.11 -5.64
N GLU A 238 12.57 6.34 -4.94
CA GLU A 238 11.78 6.86 -3.82
C GLU A 238 12.68 7.31 -2.66
N THR A 239 13.78 6.60 -2.39
CA THR A 239 14.79 7.00 -1.39
C THR A 239 15.30 8.40 -1.68
N ARG A 240 15.77 8.65 -2.92
CA ARG A 240 16.30 9.96 -3.32
C ARG A 240 15.25 11.06 -3.19
N LYS A 241 14.01 10.78 -3.63
CA LYS A 241 12.91 11.76 -3.57
C LYS A 241 12.49 12.10 -2.15
N ILE A 242 12.37 11.12 -1.26
CA ILE A 242 11.91 11.32 0.13
C ILE A 242 13.00 11.97 0.98
N MET A 243 14.24 11.52 0.83
CA MET A 243 15.40 12.02 1.59
C MET A 243 15.90 13.37 1.06
N GLU A 244 15.46 13.78 -0.13
CA GLU A 244 15.95 14.97 -0.83
C GLU A 244 17.50 14.98 -0.95
N ALA A 245 18.08 13.79 -1.15
CA ALA A 245 19.52 13.56 -1.19
C ALA A 245 19.88 12.45 -2.18
N ASP A 246 20.99 12.59 -2.89
CA ASP A 246 21.50 11.56 -3.79
C ASP A 246 22.33 10.51 -3.03
N ILE A 247 21.63 9.69 -2.24
CA ILE A 247 22.26 8.63 -1.45
C ILE A 247 22.58 7.44 -2.38
N PRO A 248 23.86 7.03 -2.53
CA PRO A 248 24.20 5.82 -3.28
C PRO A 248 23.61 4.59 -2.59
N ILE A 249 22.65 3.94 -3.22
CA ILE A 249 21.94 2.78 -2.68
C ILE A 249 21.92 1.64 -3.70
N SER A 250 22.33 0.46 -3.25
CA SER A 250 22.21 -0.80 -3.98
C SER A 250 21.22 -1.68 -3.26
N VAL A 251 20.25 -2.23 -3.98
CA VAL A 251 19.15 -3.01 -3.40
C VAL A 251 19.08 -4.36 -4.11
N THR A 252 18.87 -5.41 -3.33
CA THR A 252 18.41 -6.71 -3.80
C THR A 252 17.10 -7.04 -3.11
N THR A 253 16.06 -7.33 -3.89
CA THR A 253 14.77 -7.70 -3.32
C THR A 253 14.48 -9.18 -3.50
N VAL A 254 14.01 -9.84 -2.44
CA VAL A 254 13.69 -11.27 -2.43
C VAL A 254 12.36 -11.49 -1.71
N ARG A 255 11.46 -12.27 -2.30
CA ARG A 255 10.22 -12.71 -1.65
C ARG A 255 10.49 -13.96 -0.84
N VAL A 256 9.92 -14.02 0.36
CA VAL A 256 10.00 -15.17 1.28
C VAL A 256 8.60 -15.61 1.75
N PRO A 257 8.42 -16.89 2.10
CA PRO A 257 7.26 -17.43 2.81
C PRO A 257 6.87 -16.63 4.05
#